data_AF-A0A932B3F3-F1
#
_entry.id   AF-A0A932B3F3-F1
#
_cell.length_a   1.000
_cell.length_b   1.000
_cell.length_c   1.000
_cell.angle_alpha   90.00
_cell.angle_beta   90.00
_cell.angle_gamma   90.00
#
_symmetry.space_group_name_H-M   'P 1'
#
loop_
_entity.id
_entity.type
_entity.pdbx_description
1 polymer ?
#
loop_
_entity_poly.entity_id
_entity_poly.type
_entity_poly.pdbx_seq_one_letter_code
_entity_poly.pdbx_strand_id
1 'polypeptide(L)'
;MLNLVCGPGGTAPKAQTQGYSVGGKTGTAHKVEGKGYAGNKYRAWFVGIAPISKPRIVVAVMVDEPGDGIYYGGDVAAPVFSQVVQQTLNRLGVLPDMEVQPKIVNTEPAEVESF
;
A
#
# COMPACT_ATOMS: atom_id res chain seq x y z
N MET A 1 -10.60 -3.13 -12.57
CA MET A 1 -10.93 -1.75 -12.14
C MET A 1 -10.17 -1.34 -10.88
N LEU A 2 -10.27 -2.08 -9.75
CA LEU A 2 -9.63 -1.66 -8.48
C LEU A 2 -8.09 -1.58 -8.49
N ASN A 3 -7.40 -2.34 -9.36
CA ASN A 3 -5.95 -2.23 -9.53
C ASN A 3 -5.48 -0.82 -9.92
N LEU A 4 -6.30 -0.09 -10.70
CA LEU A 4 -5.95 1.24 -11.20
C LEU A 4 -5.81 2.28 -10.07
N VAL A 5 -6.47 2.05 -8.93
CA VAL A 5 -6.34 2.91 -7.74
C VAL A 5 -4.92 2.85 -7.18
N CYS A 6 -4.28 1.69 -7.27
CA CYS A 6 -2.92 1.45 -6.81
C CYS A 6 -1.88 1.77 -7.89
N GLY A 7 -2.26 1.96 -9.15
CA GLY A 7 -1.34 2.23 -10.25
C GLY A 7 -0.85 3.68 -10.32
N PRO A 8 0.08 4.00 -11.23
CA PRO A 8 0.45 5.38 -11.55
C PRO A 8 -0.78 6.21 -11.93
N GLY A 9 -0.90 7.42 -11.34
CA GLY A 9 -2.08 8.27 -11.53
C GLY A 9 -3.32 7.86 -10.71
N GLY A 10 -3.24 6.77 -9.94
CA GLY A 10 -4.27 6.35 -8.99
C GLY A 10 -4.28 7.17 -7.70
N THR A 11 -5.30 6.94 -6.86
CA THR A 11 -5.48 7.67 -5.58
C THR A 11 -4.74 7.03 -4.40
N ALA A 12 -4.13 5.86 -4.58
CA ALA A 12 -3.36 5.18 -3.54
C ALA A 12 -2.15 4.39 -4.11
N PRO A 13 -1.21 5.04 -4.82
CA PRO A 13 -0.05 4.37 -5.38
C PRO A 13 0.82 3.68 -4.31
N LYS A 14 0.81 4.20 -3.08
CA LYS A 14 1.51 3.62 -1.92
C LYS A 14 0.95 2.27 -1.45
N ALA A 15 -0.20 1.84 -1.96
CA ALA A 15 -0.75 0.51 -1.70
C ALA A 15 -0.02 -0.59 -2.49
N GLN A 16 0.74 -0.23 -3.54
CA GLN A 16 1.48 -1.20 -4.34
C GLN A 16 2.36 -2.07 -3.48
N THR A 17 2.24 -3.37 -3.67
CA THR A 17 2.96 -4.37 -2.90
C THR A 17 3.96 -5.07 -3.81
N GLN A 18 5.23 -5.06 -3.41
CA GLN A 18 6.29 -5.66 -4.21
C GLN A 18 6.01 -7.15 -4.46
N GLY A 19 5.96 -7.54 -5.74
CA GLY A 19 5.71 -8.91 -6.18
C GLY A 19 4.24 -9.35 -6.18
N TYR A 20 3.30 -8.54 -5.70
CA TYR A 20 1.88 -8.91 -5.67
C TYR A 20 0.98 -7.86 -6.31
N SER A 21 0.11 -8.30 -7.20
CA SER A 21 -0.93 -7.46 -7.77
C SER A 21 -1.96 -7.12 -6.70
N VAL A 22 -2.25 -5.83 -6.51
CA VAL A 22 -3.14 -5.34 -5.45
C VAL A 22 -4.21 -4.42 -5.99
N GLY A 23 -5.44 -4.62 -5.54
CA GLY A 23 -6.56 -3.77 -5.91
C GLY A 23 -7.28 -3.32 -4.66
N GLY A 24 -7.62 -2.03 -4.57
CA GLY A 24 -8.30 -1.53 -3.40
C GLY A 24 -8.91 -0.16 -3.59
N LYS A 25 -9.43 0.37 -2.48
CA LYS A 25 -10.00 1.71 -2.42
C LYS A 25 -9.55 2.41 -1.14
N THR A 26 -9.16 3.66 -1.32
CA THR A 26 -8.94 4.60 -0.23
C THR A 26 -10.20 5.40 0.08
N GLY A 27 -10.39 5.70 1.36
CA GLY A 27 -11.36 6.67 1.86
C GLY A 27 -10.79 7.52 2.97
N THR A 28 -11.36 8.71 3.13
CA THR A 28 -11.01 9.65 4.18
C THR A 28 -12.28 10.38 4.56
N ALA A 29 -12.65 10.31 5.83
CA ALA A 29 -13.86 10.97 6.33
C ALA A 29 -13.53 11.86 7.50
N HIS A 30 -14.20 13.01 7.56
CA HIS A 30 -14.21 13.83 8.77
C HIS A 30 -14.91 13.07 9.89
N LYS A 31 -14.31 13.10 11.08
CA LYS A 31 -14.90 12.52 12.28
C LYS A 31 -16.11 13.36 12.71
N VAL A 32 -17.14 12.70 13.25
CA VAL A 32 -18.31 13.39 13.79
C VAL A 32 -18.01 13.81 15.23
N GLU A 33 -18.26 15.08 15.56
CA GLU A 33 -18.18 15.63 16.92
C GLU A 33 -19.47 16.39 17.24
N GLY A 34 -20.18 15.93 18.28
CA GLY A 34 -21.48 16.49 18.64
C GLY A 34 -22.50 16.37 17.51
N LYS A 35 -22.95 17.51 16.98
CA LYS A 35 -23.93 17.59 15.88
C LYS A 35 -23.29 17.88 14.52
N GLY A 36 -21.96 17.95 14.41
CA GLY A 36 -21.25 18.34 13.19
C GLY A 36 -20.00 17.50 12.92
N TYR A 37 -19.25 17.90 11.89
CA TYR A 37 -17.95 17.31 11.58
C TYR A 37 -16.84 18.08 12.31
N ALA A 38 -15.87 17.34 12.84
CA ALA A 38 -14.66 17.91 13.40
C ALA A 38 -13.84 18.61 12.30
N GLY A 39 -13.30 19.79 12.63
CA GLY A 39 -12.51 20.58 11.68
C GLY A 39 -11.22 19.88 11.25
N ASN A 40 -10.53 19.23 12.20
CA ASN A 40 -9.18 18.68 12.01
C ASN A 40 -9.05 17.21 12.45
N LYS A 41 -10.15 16.45 12.55
CA LYS A 41 -10.11 15.03 12.90
C LYS A 41 -10.66 14.19 11.77
N TYR A 42 -9.89 13.18 11.40
CA TYR A 42 -10.17 12.35 10.23
C TYR A 42 -10.08 10.87 10.59
N ARG A 43 -10.82 10.06 9.84
CA ARG A 43 -10.60 8.63 9.73
C ARG A 43 -10.10 8.34 8.34
N ALA A 44 -8.90 7.79 8.25
CA ALA A 44 -8.25 7.44 7.02
C ALA A 44 -8.29 5.92 6.88
N TRP A 45 -8.71 5.39 5.74
CA TRP A 45 -8.73 3.95 5.54
C TRP A 45 -8.34 3.53 4.13
N PHE A 46 -7.85 2.30 4.06
CA PHE A 46 -7.60 1.61 2.81
C PHE A 46 -8.09 0.17 2.95
N VAL A 47 -8.87 -0.28 1.97
CA VAL A 47 -9.34 -1.67 1.90
C VAL A 47 -8.94 -2.24 0.55
N GLY A 48 -8.34 -3.42 0.54
CA GLY A 48 -7.88 -4.04 -0.69
C GLY A 48 -7.82 -5.57 -0.62
N ILE A 49 -7.61 -6.15 -1.80
CA ILE A 49 -7.52 -7.57 -2.05
C ILE A 49 -6.19 -7.90 -2.72
N ALA A 50 -5.64 -9.07 -2.39
CA ALA A 50 -4.37 -9.53 -2.97
C ALA A 50 -4.25 -11.07 -2.97
N PRO A 51 -3.56 -11.66 -3.97
CA PRO A 51 -3.26 -11.07 -5.29
C PRO A 51 -4.55 -10.83 -6.12
N ILE A 52 -4.60 -9.90 -7.05
CA ILE A 52 -5.81 -9.67 -7.89
C ILE A 52 -6.10 -10.86 -8.81
N SER A 53 -5.06 -11.47 -9.37
CA SER A 53 -5.18 -12.59 -10.31
C SER A 53 -5.84 -13.81 -9.67
N LYS A 54 -5.46 -14.11 -8.41
CA LYS A 54 -6.00 -15.21 -7.61
C LYS A 54 -6.12 -14.77 -6.14
N PRO A 55 -7.21 -14.08 -5.74
CA PRO A 55 -7.35 -13.50 -4.40
C PRO A 55 -7.21 -14.53 -3.28
N ARG A 56 -6.39 -14.21 -2.28
CA ARG A 56 -6.16 -15.03 -1.09
C ARG A 56 -6.55 -14.34 0.21
N ILE A 57 -6.40 -13.02 0.26
CA ILE A 57 -6.68 -12.21 1.44
C ILE A 57 -7.43 -10.92 1.07
N VAL A 58 -8.23 -10.44 2.02
CA VAL A 58 -8.77 -9.08 2.06
C VAL A 58 -8.17 -8.41 3.28
N VAL A 59 -7.62 -7.21 3.11
CA VAL A 59 -7.02 -6.44 4.22
C VAL A 59 -7.70 -5.08 4.27
N ALA A 60 -8.17 -4.71 5.45
CA ALA A 60 -8.71 -3.40 5.76
C ALA A 60 -7.85 -2.75 6.83
N VAL A 61 -7.37 -1.54 6.55
CA VAL A 61 -6.59 -0.74 7.49
C VAL A 61 -7.35 0.56 7.73
N MET A 62 -7.56 0.90 9.00
CA MET A 62 -8.08 2.19 9.45
C MET A 62 -7.07 2.84 10.38
N VAL A 63 -6.83 4.13 10.19
CA VAL A 63 -6.10 4.99 11.11
C VAL A 63 -7.07 6.08 11.59
N ASP A 64 -7.31 6.12 12.90
CA ASP A 64 -8.15 7.12 13.55
C ASP A 64 -7.28 8.31 13.97
N GLU A 65 -7.69 9.52 13.59
CA GLU A 65 -7.01 10.78 13.89
C GLU A 65 -5.52 10.80 13.47
N PRO A 66 -5.19 10.61 12.17
CA PRO A 66 -3.81 10.71 11.70
C PRO A 66 -3.25 12.14 11.90
N GLY A 67 -1.96 12.22 12.25
CA GLY A 67 -1.25 13.46 12.61
C GLY A 67 -0.42 14.09 11.47
N ASP A 68 0.37 15.09 11.83
CA ASP A 68 1.39 15.75 10.97
C ASP A 68 0.86 16.33 9.64
N GLY A 69 -0.42 16.69 9.58
CA GLY A 69 -1.04 17.27 8.39
C GLY A 69 -1.27 16.29 7.23
N ILE A 70 -0.97 14.99 7.42
CA ILE A 70 -1.18 13.94 6.41
C ILE A 70 -2.34 13.06 6.86
N TYR A 71 -3.49 13.19 6.20
CA TYR A 71 -4.74 12.52 6.63
C TYR A 71 -5.42 11.70 5.53
N TYR A 72 -4.95 11.74 4.29
CA TYR A 72 -5.54 10.94 3.22
C TYR A 72 -5.23 9.45 3.42
N GLY A 73 -6.25 8.60 3.28
CA GLY A 73 -6.12 7.14 3.40
C GLY A 73 -5.12 6.53 2.41
N GLY A 74 -4.91 7.19 1.26
CA GLY A 74 -3.92 6.80 0.26
C GLY A 74 -2.48 7.07 0.70
N ASP A 75 -2.28 7.97 1.65
CA ASP A 75 -0.97 8.33 2.20
C ASP A 75 -0.70 7.66 3.54
N VAL A 76 -1.74 7.50 4.36
CA VAL A 76 -1.63 6.99 5.74
C VAL A 76 -1.86 5.47 5.80
N ALA A 77 -3.00 4.98 5.29
CA ALA A 77 -3.41 3.59 5.46
C ALA A 77 -2.87 2.66 4.36
N ALA A 78 -2.70 3.17 3.13
CA ALA A 78 -2.17 2.41 2.00
C ALA A 78 -0.75 1.81 2.21
N PRO A 79 0.26 2.53 2.74
CA PRO A 79 1.58 1.91 2.97
C PRO A 79 1.54 0.82 4.04
N VAL A 80 0.68 0.97 5.07
CA VAL A 80 0.46 -0.07 6.08
C VAL A 80 -0.16 -1.31 5.44
N PHE A 81 -1.18 -1.12 4.58
CA PHE A 81 -1.77 -2.21 3.80
C PHE A 81 -0.71 -2.97 2.98
N SER A 82 0.17 -2.25 2.26
CA SER A 82 1.21 -2.86 1.43
C SER A 82 2.13 -3.78 2.24
N GLN A 83 2.61 -3.31 3.39
CA GLN A 83 3.48 -4.09 4.27
C GLN A 83 2.77 -5.34 4.82
N VAL A 84 1.52 -5.19 5.27
CA VAL A 84 0.73 -6.32 5.81
C VAL A 84 0.49 -7.37 4.72
N VAL A 85 0.13 -6.96 3.50
CA VAL A 85 -0.08 -7.88 2.38
C VAL A 85 1.22 -8.63 2.04
N GLN A 86 2.34 -7.92 1.92
CA GLN A 86 3.62 -8.54 1.59
C GLN A 86 4.01 -9.63 2.60
N GLN A 87 3.97 -9.29 3.89
CA GLN A 87 4.34 -10.21 4.96
C GLN A 87 3.36 -11.39 5.07
N THR A 88 2.06 -11.12 4.92
CA THR A 88 1.02 -12.15 5.04
C THR A 88 1.10 -13.15 3.89
N LEU A 89 1.21 -12.68 2.64
CA LEU A 89 1.26 -13.57 1.48
C LEU A 89 2.55 -14.39 1.45
N ASN A 90 3.69 -13.79 1.86
CA ASN A 90 4.93 -14.53 2.05
C ASN A 90 4.76 -15.63 3.10
N ARG A 91 4.19 -15.31 4.27
CA ARG A 91 3.95 -16.29 5.34
C ARG A 91 2.98 -17.41 4.94
N LEU A 92 2.01 -17.11 4.07
CA LEU A 92 1.07 -18.08 3.52
C LEU A 92 1.64 -18.93 2.38
N GLY A 93 2.91 -18.71 1.98
CA GLY A 93 3.55 -19.41 0.88
C GLY A 93 2.90 -19.12 -0.48
N VAL A 94 2.28 -17.94 -0.63
CA VAL A 94 1.71 -17.52 -1.91
C VAL A 94 2.85 -17.01 -2.77
N LEU A 95 2.98 -17.53 -4.00
CA LEU A 95 4.01 -17.06 -4.91
C LEU A 95 3.65 -15.65 -5.44
N PRO A 96 4.65 -14.77 -5.66
CA PRO A 96 4.48 -13.51 -6.38
C PRO A 96 3.80 -13.72 -7.73
N ASP A 97 2.84 -12.86 -8.08
CA ASP A 97 2.15 -12.87 -9.38
C ASP A 97 2.54 -11.67 -10.27
N MET A 98 3.46 -10.85 -9.79
CA MET A 98 4.11 -9.80 -10.57
C MET A 98 5.62 -10.02 -10.61
N GLU A 99 6.24 -9.65 -11.73
CA GLU A 99 7.70 -9.64 -11.85
C GLU A 99 8.29 -8.64 -10.85
N VAL A 100 9.23 -9.14 -10.03
CA VAL A 100 10.03 -8.28 -9.16
C VAL A 100 11.35 -8.04 -9.89
N GLN A 101 11.59 -6.81 -10.34
CA GLN A 101 12.91 -6.45 -10.82
C GLN A 101 13.88 -6.50 -9.62
N PRO A 102 14.91 -7.38 -9.65
CA PRO A 102 15.89 -7.39 -8.59
C PRO A 102 16.65 -6.05 -8.67
N LYS A 103 16.55 -5.25 -7.61
CA LYS A 103 17.29 -4.00 -7.49
C LYS A 103 18.73 -4.35 -7.11
N ILE A 104 19.48 -4.92 -8.06
CA ILE A 104 20.93 -5.14 -7.91
C ILE A 104 21.57 -3.76 -8.05
N VAL A 105 21.84 -3.14 -6.91
CA VAL A 105 22.64 -1.90 -6.86
C VAL A 105 24.11 -2.35 -6.82
N ASN A 106 24.71 -2.59 -7.98
CA ASN A 106 26.17 -2.61 -8.08
C ASN A 106 26.64 -1.16 -8.11
N THR A 107 26.99 -0.61 -6.95
CA THR A 107 27.56 0.74 -6.84
C THR A 107 29.07 0.79 -7.05
N GLU A 108 29.73 -0.33 -7.31
CA GLU A 108 31.17 -0.38 -7.58
C GLU A 108 31.40 -1.00 -8.97
N PRO A 109 32.02 -0.28 -9.92
CA PRO A 109 32.58 -0.96 -11.08
C PRO A 109 33.63 -1.94 -10.57
N ALA A 110 33.53 -3.20 -10.99
CA ALA A 110 34.55 -4.21 -10.67
C ALA A 110 35.92 -3.63 -11.06
N GLU A 111 36.81 -3.46 -10.07
CA GLU A 111 38.20 -3.13 -10.34
C GLU A 111 38.74 -4.19 -11.28
N VAL A 112 39.20 -3.74 -12.45
CA VAL A 112 39.90 -4.60 -13.39
C VAL A 112 41.23 -4.92 -12.72
N GLU A 113 41.34 -6.08 -12.06
CA GLU A 113 42.62 -6.57 -11.59
C GLU A 113 43.54 -6.75 -12.80
N SER A 114 44.47 -5.80 -12.97
CA SER A 114 45.55 -5.90 -13.94
C SER A 114 46.62 -6.82 -13.38
N PHE A 115 46.61 -8.08 -13.81
CA PHE A 115 47.77 -8.97 -13.74
C PHE A 115 48.65 -8.79 -14.97
#